data_AF-A0A0F9PF32-F1
#
_entry.id   AF-A0A0F9PF32-F1
#
_cell.length_a   1.000
_cell.length_b   1.000
_cell.length_c   1.000
_cell.angle_alpha   90.00
_cell.angle_beta   90.00
_cell.angle_gamma   90.00
#
_symmetry.space_group_name_H-M   'P 1'
#
loop_
_entity.id
_entity.type
_entity.pdbx_description
1 polymer ?
#
loop_
_entity_poly.entity_id
_entity_poly.type
_entity_poly.pdbx_seq_one_letter_code
_entity_poly.pdbx_strand_id
1 'polypeptide(L)'
;MTPLKRIIITDKKHSLPFSKGLLAKSLTAAGISPKQAYHIAELVEAHLRKNDKLTVTSKVLKKVILQNITASAGEEKTEKYKNWQALGALDKPLIILIGGATGVGKSTIASEIAHRLGINRLTSTDSIREVMRVIFSTDIAPALQESSFNAAKAIRTPVDERMDP
;
A
#
# COMPACT_ATOMS: atom_id res chain seq x y z
N MET A 1 8.60 38.58 -7.77
CA MET A 1 7.71 37.41 -8.01
C MET A 1 6.90 37.15 -6.76
N THR A 2 5.58 37.26 -6.82
CA THR A 2 4.67 36.90 -5.72
C THR A 2 4.72 35.38 -5.54
N PRO A 3 4.89 34.84 -4.31
CA PRO A 3 4.89 33.40 -4.11
C PRO A 3 3.54 32.82 -4.56
N LEU A 4 3.57 31.76 -5.37
CA LEU A 4 2.38 31.07 -5.84
C LEU A 4 1.52 30.65 -4.63
N LYS A 5 0.28 31.14 -4.58
CA LYS A 5 -0.67 30.75 -3.53
C LYS A 5 -0.81 29.22 -3.51
N ARG A 6 -0.70 28.64 -2.31
CA ARG A 6 -0.83 27.19 -2.09
C ARG A 6 -2.30 26.79 -2.22
N ILE A 7 -2.54 25.61 -2.81
CA ILE A 7 -3.87 25.00 -2.82
C ILE A 7 -4.05 24.29 -1.47
N ILE A 8 -5.14 24.60 -0.77
CA ILE A 8 -5.46 24.05 0.54
C ILE A 8 -6.66 23.10 0.41
N ILE A 9 -6.51 21.92 0.99
CA ILE A 9 -7.58 20.93 1.13
C ILE A 9 -8.21 21.16 2.49
N THR A 10 -9.50 21.46 2.53
CA THR A 10 -10.25 21.68 3.77
C THR A 10 -11.22 20.54 4.02
N ASP A 11 -11.06 19.89 5.16
CA ASP A 11 -12.08 19.01 5.72
C ASP A 11 -12.59 19.59 7.05
N LYS A 12 -13.73 19.10 7.55
CA LYS A 12 -14.50 19.69 8.66
C LYS A 12 -13.70 20.00 9.95
N LYS A 13 -12.48 19.46 10.12
CA LYS A 13 -11.62 19.68 11.29
C LYS A 13 -10.15 20.04 10.98
N HIS A 14 -9.67 19.88 9.74
CA HIS A 14 -8.24 20.03 9.41
C HIS A 14 -8.04 20.60 8.00
N SER A 15 -6.98 21.40 7.82
CA SER A 15 -6.57 21.92 6.53
C SER A 15 -5.15 21.47 6.19
N LEU A 16 -4.95 20.90 5.00
CA LEU A 16 -3.65 20.42 4.53
C LEU A 16 -3.34 20.98 3.14
N PRO A 17 -2.07 21.31 2.83
CA PRO A 17 -1.70 21.70 1.48
C PRO A 17 -1.82 20.51 0.51
N PHE A 18 -2.29 20.77 -0.71
CA PHE A 18 -2.24 19.78 -1.78
C PHE A 18 -0.78 19.45 -2.12
N SER A 19 -0.47 18.15 -2.20
CA SER A 19 0.86 17.66 -2.56
C SER A 19 0.78 16.77 -3.81
N LYS A 20 1.44 17.22 -4.87
CA LYS A 20 1.61 16.41 -6.10
C LYS A 20 2.31 15.09 -5.82
N GLY A 21 3.35 15.10 -4.96
CA GLY A 21 4.11 13.90 -4.61
C GLY A 21 3.25 12.86 -3.89
N LEU A 22 2.40 13.29 -2.94
CA LEU A 22 1.49 12.38 -2.25
C LEU A 22 0.42 11.82 -3.19
N LEU A 23 -0.13 12.66 -4.08
CA LEU A 23 -1.08 12.20 -5.08
C LEU A 23 -0.41 11.20 -6.06
N ALA A 24 0.76 11.53 -6.59
CA ALA A 24 1.51 10.66 -7.48
C ALA A 24 1.84 9.31 -6.82
N LYS A 25 2.25 9.31 -5.54
CA LYS A 25 2.46 8.08 -4.76
C LYS A 25 1.17 7.26 -4.64
N SER A 26 0.05 7.89 -4.31
CA SER A 26 -1.25 7.20 -4.22
C SER A 26 -1.73 6.64 -5.57
N LEU A 27 -1.49 7.34 -6.67
CA LEU A 27 -1.81 6.87 -8.03
C LEU A 27 -0.92 5.68 -8.42
N THR A 28 0.35 5.72 -8.02
CA THR A 28 1.32 4.65 -8.28
C THR A 28 0.95 3.37 -7.54
N ALA A 29 0.52 3.50 -6.28
CA ALA A 29 0.01 2.39 -5.48
C ALA A 29 -1.23 1.72 -6.12
N ALA A 30 -2.05 2.49 -6.85
CA ALA A 30 -3.18 1.97 -7.64
C ALA A 30 -2.78 1.37 -9.00
N GLY A 31 -1.48 1.26 -9.29
CA GLY A 31 -0.95 0.64 -10.51
C GLY A 31 -0.83 1.59 -11.71
N ILE A 32 -0.83 2.90 -11.51
CA ILE A 32 -0.48 3.88 -12.56
C ILE A 32 1.05 4.03 -12.60
N SER A 33 1.65 4.10 -13.78
CA SER A 33 3.12 4.23 -13.88
C SER A 33 3.61 5.52 -13.21
N PRO A 34 4.81 5.56 -12.58
CA PRO A 34 5.30 6.75 -11.90
C PRO A 34 5.29 8.01 -12.76
N LYS A 35 5.74 7.90 -14.02
CA LYS A 35 5.74 9.00 -14.99
C LYS A 35 4.33 9.55 -15.22
N GLN A 36 3.35 8.68 -15.47
CA GLN A 36 1.97 9.07 -15.70
C GLN A 36 1.29 9.58 -14.42
N ALA A 37 1.63 9.02 -13.26
CA ALA A 37 1.10 9.45 -11.97
C ALA A 37 1.52 10.89 -11.62
N TYR A 38 2.79 11.24 -11.84
CA TYR A 38 3.25 12.62 -11.67
C TYR A 38 2.58 13.56 -12.68
N HIS A 39 2.45 13.15 -13.94
CA HIS A 39 1.76 13.95 -14.95
C HIS A 39 0.29 14.21 -14.57
N ILE A 40 -0.46 13.19 -14.13
CA ILE A 40 -1.84 13.36 -13.65
C ILE A 40 -1.89 14.31 -12.45
N ALA A 41 -0.93 14.22 -11.51
CA ALA A 41 -0.88 15.13 -10.37
C ALA A 41 -0.64 16.60 -10.79
N GLU A 42 0.16 16.84 -11.83
CA GLU A 42 0.32 18.17 -12.43
C GLU A 42 -0.96 18.66 -13.10
N LEU A 43 -1.65 17.78 -13.84
CA LEU A 43 -2.94 18.12 -14.47
C LEU A 43 -4.01 18.46 -13.43
N VAL A 44 -4.06 17.73 -12.31
CA VAL A 44 -4.97 18.04 -11.19
C VAL A 44 -4.63 19.40 -10.59
N GLU A 45 -3.35 19.71 -10.35
CA GLU A 45 -2.95 21.02 -9.85
C GLU A 45 -3.34 22.15 -10.81
N ALA A 46 -3.02 21.99 -12.10
CA ALA A 46 -3.33 22.95 -13.14
C ALA A 46 -4.84 23.16 -13.28
N HIS A 47 -5.63 22.09 -13.20
CA HIS A 47 -7.09 22.16 -13.21
C HIS A 47 -7.61 23.00 -12.03
N LEU A 48 -7.11 22.76 -10.82
CA LEU A 48 -7.55 23.51 -9.64
C LEU A 48 -7.17 25.00 -9.74
N ARG A 49 -5.96 25.31 -10.22
CA ARG A 49 -5.50 26.68 -10.42
C ARG A 49 -6.28 27.42 -11.50
N LYS A 50 -6.51 26.79 -12.65
CA LYS A 50 -7.25 27.39 -13.77
C LYS A 50 -8.70 27.74 -13.40
N ASN A 51 -9.28 27.04 -12.43
CA ASN A 51 -10.64 27.28 -11.96
C ASN A 51 -10.68 28.15 -10.67
N ASP A 52 -9.57 28.80 -10.30
CA ASP A 52 -9.42 29.59 -9.07
C ASP A 52 -9.80 28.85 -7.77
N LYS A 53 -9.71 27.52 -7.78
CA LYS A 53 -10.02 26.65 -6.64
C LYS A 53 -8.78 26.47 -5.76
N LEU A 54 -8.39 27.54 -5.06
CA LEU A 54 -7.27 27.51 -4.12
C LEU A 54 -7.62 26.89 -2.77
N THR A 55 -8.91 26.76 -2.46
CA THR A 55 -9.40 26.04 -1.27
C THR A 55 -10.46 25.03 -1.72
N VAL A 56 -10.24 23.74 -1.49
CA VAL A 56 -11.12 22.67 -1.96
C VAL A 56 -11.41 21.65 -0.88
N THR A 57 -12.61 21.08 -0.89
CA THR A 57 -12.93 19.95 -0.02
C THR A 57 -12.36 18.64 -0.56
N SER A 58 -12.16 17.67 0.33
CA SER A 58 -11.77 16.30 -0.03
C SER A 58 -12.69 15.70 -1.11
N LYS A 59 -13.99 15.98 -1.05
CA LYS A 59 -15.00 15.52 -2.02
C LYS A 59 -14.77 16.13 -3.41
N VAL A 60 -14.52 17.44 -3.49
CA VAL A 60 -14.26 18.13 -4.77
C VAL A 60 -12.94 17.66 -5.36
N LEU A 61 -11.88 17.57 -4.54
CA LEU A 61 -10.58 17.07 -4.97
C LEU A 61 -10.68 15.65 -5.54
N LYS A 62 -11.40 14.75 -4.87
CA LYS A 62 -11.63 13.38 -5.35
C LYS A 62 -12.27 13.36 -6.73
N LYS A 63 -13.28 14.21 -6.98
CA LYS A 63 -13.93 14.33 -8.29
C LYS A 63 -12.93 14.75 -9.38
N VAL A 64 -12.13 15.77 -9.10
CA VAL A 64 -11.11 16.27 -10.05
C VAL A 64 -10.06 15.21 -10.34
N ILE A 65 -9.59 14.49 -9.31
CA ILE A 65 -8.62 13.39 -9.49
C ILE A 65 -9.20 12.31 -10.41
N LEU A 66 -10.41 11.80 -10.12
CA LEU A 66 -11.02 10.75 -10.92
C LEU A 66 -11.24 11.17 -12.39
N GLN A 67 -11.65 12.42 -12.62
CA GLN A 67 -11.80 12.96 -13.98
C GLN A 67 -10.47 12.96 -14.75
N ASN A 68 -9.37 13.39 -14.11
CA ASN A 68 -8.06 13.41 -14.76
C ASN A 68 -7.48 12.00 -14.95
N ILE A 69 -7.74 11.06 -14.04
CA ILE A 69 -7.34 9.66 -14.25
C ILE A 69 -8.09 9.08 -15.45
N THR A 70 -9.42 9.23 -15.52
CA THR A 70 -10.20 8.71 -16.65
C THR A 70 -9.72 9.30 -17.98
N ALA A 71 -9.48 10.61 -18.03
CA ALA A 71 -9.02 11.29 -19.24
C ALA A 71 -7.59 10.86 -19.67
N SER A 72 -6.68 10.61 -18.73
CA SER A 72 -5.27 10.34 -19.05
C SER A 72 -4.90 8.85 -19.06
N ALA A 73 -5.68 7.98 -18.42
CA ALA A 73 -5.32 6.59 -18.14
C ALA A 73 -6.48 5.59 -18.34
N GLY A 74 -7.69 6.07 -18.68
CA GLY A 74 -8.86 5.23 -18.96
C GLY A 74 -9.62 4.77 -17.72
N GLU A 75 -10.80 4.21 -17.94
CA GLU A 75 -11.74 3.80 -16.88
C GLU A 75 -11.18 2.67 -16.01
N GLU A 76 -10.43 1.73 -16.59
CA GLU A 76 -9.83 0.61 -15.85
C GLU A 76 -8.94 1.09 -14.71
N LYS A 77 -8.09 2.10 -14.95
CA LYS A 77 -7.21 2.69 -13.94
C LYS A 77 -8.00 3.51 -12.93
N THR A 78 -9.08 4.17 -13.35
CA THR A 78 -9.99 4.89 -12.46
C THR A 78 -10.64 3.94 -11.45
N GLU A 79 -11.13 2.78 -11.89
CA GLU A 79 -11.72 1.79 -10.99
C GLU A 79 -10.69 1.19 -10.04
N LYS A 80 -9.48 0.87 -10.53
CA LYS A 80 -8.37 0.43 -9.65
C LYS A 80 -8.03 1.47 -8.56
N TYR A 81 -8.00 2.75 -8.90
CA TYR A 81 -7.77 3.82 -7.93
C TYR A 81 -8.92 3.97 -6.92
N LYS A 82 -10.17 3.81 -7.34
CA LYS A 82 -11.33 3.80 -6.42
C LYS A 82 -11.24 2.64 -5.43
N ASN A 83 -10.90 1.44 -5.92
CA ASN A 83 -10.73 0.25 -5.09
C ASN A 83 -9.59 0.42 -4.08
N TRP A 84 -8.45 0.98 -4.52
CA TRP A 84 -7.33 1.28 -3.63
C TRP A 84 -7.71 2.28 -2.53
N GLN A 85 -8.42 3.35 -2.88
CA GLN A 85 -8.94 4.32 -1.91
C GLN A 85 -9.94 3.69 -0.93
N ALA A 86 -10.81 2.78 -1.39
CA ALA A 86 -11.76 2.08 -0.53
C ALA A 86 -11.03 1.15 0.46
N LEU A 87 -9.99 0.45 0.01
CA LEU A 87 -9.15 -0.40 0.85
C LEU A 87 -8.45 0.41 1.96
N GLY A 88 -7.94 1.60 1.63
CA GLY A 88 -7.33 2.51 2.60
C GLY A 88 -8.30 3.16 3.59
N ALA A 89 -9.61 3.10 3.32
CA ALA A 89 -10.66 3.62 4.21
C ALA A 89 -11.19 2.56 5.19
N LEU A 90 -10.70 1.32 5.12
CA LEU A 90 -11.06 0.28 6.08
C LEU A 90 -10.40 0.56 7.44
N ASP A 91 -11.15 0.42 8.53
CA ASP A 91 -10.63 0.49 9.91
C ASP A 91 -9.88 -0.80 10.32
N LYS A 92 -9.29 -1.51 9.35
CA LYS A 92 -8.60 -2.79 9.56
C LYS A 92 -7.24 -2.78 8.86
N PRO A 93 -6.19 -3.39 9.46
CA PRO A 93 -4.89 -3.48 8.82
C PRO A 93 -4.92 -4.40 7.59
N LEU A 94 -4.27 -3.98 6.50
CA LEU A 94 -3.96 -4.85 5.37
C LEU A 94 -2.69 -5.65 5.68
N ILE A 95 -2.80 -6.97 5.77
CA ILE A 95 -1.66 -7.88 5.96
C ILE A 95 -1.41 -8.61 4.64
N ILE A 96 -0.17 -8.52 4.14
CA ILE A 96 0.27 -9.22 2.93
C ILE A 96 1.33 -10.25 3.35
N LEU A 97 1.01 -11.53 3.25
CA LEU A 97 1.94 -12.63 3.52
C LEU A 97 2.49 -13.18 2.20
N ILE A 98 3.81 -13.24 2.07
CA ILE A 98 4.49 -13.74 0.86
C ILE A 98 5.20 -15.05 1.22
N GLY A 99 4.61 -16.16 0.77
CA GLY A 99 5.16 -17.52 0.92
C GLY A 99 5.97 -17.98 -0.30
N GLY A 100 6.64 -19.13 -0.17
CA GLY A 100 7.40 -19.78 -1.24
C GLY A 100 8.75 -20.38 -0.79
N ALA A 101 9.37 -21.18 -1.65
CA ALA A 101 10.65 -21.85 -1.38
C ALA A 101 11.84 -20.88 -1.21
N THR A 102 12.97 -21.37 -0.71
CA THR A 102 14.21 -20.59 -0.57
C THR A 102 14.71 -20.15 -1.95
N GLY A 103 15.21 -18.90 -2.06
CA GLY A 103 15.81 -18.40 -3.31
C GLY A 103 14.84 -17.90 -4.40
N VAL A 104 13.53 -18.10 -4.28
CA VAL A 104 12.53 -17.67 -5.30
C VAL A 104 12.29 -16.15 -5.38
N GLY A 105 13.01 -15.35 -4.59
CA GLY A 105 12.89 -13.88 -4.61
C GLY A 105 11.79 -13.28 -3.72
N LYS A 106 11.29 -14.01 -2.71
CA LYS A 106 10.24 -13.53 -1.78
C LYS A 106 10.55 -12.14 -1.20
N SER A 107 11.72 -11.98 -0.60
CA SER A 107 12.13 -10.72 0.04
C SER A 107 12.25 -9.58 -0.96
N THR A 108 12.72 -9.89 -2.18
CA THR A 108 12.83 -8.92 -3.28
C THR A 108 11.46 -8.41 -3.69
N ILE A 109 10.51 -9.32 -3.95
CA ILE A 109 9.13 -8.96 -4.30
C ILE A 109 8.43 -8.24 -3.14
N ALA A 110 8.65 -8.67 -1.90
CA ALA A 110 8.08 -8.02 -0.72
C ALA A 110 8.53 -6.56 -0.59
N SER A 111 9.82 -6.31 -0.80
CA SER A 111 10.38 -4.95 -0.75
C SER A 111 9.84 -4.08 -1.88
N GLU A 112 9.76 -4.61 -3.10
CA GLU A 112 9.23 -3.89 -4.26
C GLU A 112 7.73 -3.56 -4.11
N ILE A 113 6.93 -4.52 -3.62
CA ILE A 113 5.51 -4.31 -3.31
C ILE A 113 5.36 -3.27 -2.20
N ALA A 114 6.12 -3.37 -1.11
CA ALA A 114 6.04 -2.44 0.00
C ALA A 114 6.35 -1.00 -0.44
N HIS A 115 7.39 -0.83 -1.26
CA HIS A 115 7.74 0.46 -1.86
C HIS A 115 6.59 1.02 -2.71
N ARG A 116 6.01 0.20 -3.60
CA ARG A 116 4.91 0.62 -4.49
C ARG A 116 3.62 0.97 -3.74
N LEU A 117 3.27 0.20 -2.73
CA LEU A 117 2.07 0.40 -1.93
C LEU A 117 2.25 1.47 -0.83
N GLY A 118 3.48 1.97 -0.65
CA GLY A 118 3.79 2.89 0.45
C GLY A 118 3.63 2.25 1.83
N ILE A 119 3.83 0.94 1.93
CA ILE A 119 3.79 0.21 3.20
C ILE A 119 5.11 0.49 3.92
N ASN A 120 5.02 1.27 4.99
CA ASN A 120 6.21 1.67 5.75
C ASN A 120 6.74 0.59 6.71
N ARG A 121 5.98 -0.50 6.89
CA ARG A 121 6.33 -1.58 7.83
C ARG A 121 6.44 -2.90 7.08
N LEU A 122 7.67 -3.36 6.87
CA LEU A 122 8.01 -4.64 6.26
C LEU A 122 8.82 -5.45 7.28
N THR A 123 8.44 -6.70 7.53
CA THR A 123 9.14 -7.57 8.49
C THR A 123 9.22 -8.98 7.93
N SER A 124 10.40 -9.61 8.02
CA SER A 124 10.58 -11.01 7.61
C SER A 124 9.96 -11.96 8.63
N THR A 125 9.24 -12.97 8.14
CA THR A 125 8.73 -14.06 9.00
C THR A 125 9.87 -14.86 9.63
N ASP A 126 11.05 -14.92 9.01
CA ASP A 126 12.22 -15.57 9.60
C ASP A 126 12.67 -14.83 10.87
N SER A 127 12.68 -13.49 10.87
CA SER A 127 13.06 -12.71 12.06
C SER A 127 12.05 -12.91 13.20
N ILE A 128 10.76 -12.97 12.88
CA ILE A 128 9.72 -13.28 13.85
C ILE A 128 9.95 -14.69 14.41
N ARG A 129 10.23 -15.68 13.55
CA ARG A 129 10.52 -17.05 13.96
C ARG A 129 11.72 -17.11 14.91
N GLU A 130 12.81 -16.39 14.64
CA GLU A 130 13.99 -16.39 15.53
C GLU A 130 13.69 -15.80 16.91
N VAL A 131 12.89 -14.73 16.99
CA VAL A 131 12.43 -14.21 18.28
C VAL A 131 11.56 -15.23 19.01
N MET A 132 10.63 -15.87 18.29
CA MET A 132 9.77 -16.89 18.88
C MET A 132 10.55 -18.13 19.36
N ARG A 133 11.64 -18.54 18.66
CA ARG A 133 12.52 -19.66 19.09
C ARG A 133 13.16 -19.44 20.46
N VAL A 134 13.42 -18.17 20.82
CA VAL A 134 14.00 -17.82 22.13
C VAL A 134 12.93 -17.80 23.22
N ILE A 135 11.71 -17.35 22.87
CA ILE A 135 10.60 -17.21 23.83
C ILE A 135 9.99 -18.57 24.19
N PHE A 136 9.89 -19.49 23.22
CA PHE A 136 9.22 -20.77 23.40
C PHE A 136 10.20 -21.94 23.46
N SER A 137 10.05 -22.80 24.46
CA SER A 137 10.82 -24.04 24.56
C SER A 137 10.43 -25.05 23.47
N THR A 138 11.33 -25.99 23.18
CA THR A 138 11.08 -27.09 22.24
C THR A 138 9.87 -27.93 22.63
N ASP A 139 9.55 -28.02 23.93
CA ASP A 139 8.38 -28.78 24.40
C ASP A 139 7.05 -28.09 24.08
N ILE A 140 7.05 -26.76 23.98
CA ILE A 140 5.84 -25.95 23.73
C ILE A 140 5.65 -25.73 22.23
N ALA A 141 6.72 -25.38 21.50
CA ALA A 141 6.66 -25.05 20.08
C ALA A 141 7.79 -25.72 19.29
N PRO A 142 7.81 -27.06 19.19
CA PRO A 142 8.89 -27.82 18.53
C PRO A 142 9.10 -27.43 17.06
N ALA A 143 8.02 -27.14 16.33
CA ALA A 143 8.09 -26.71 14.93
C ALA A 143 8.87 -25.39 14.72
N LEU A 144 8.97 -24.53 15.74
CA LEU A 144 9.81 -23.33 15.68
C LEU A 144 11.30 -23.68 15.72
N GLN A 145 11.68 -24.79 16.36
CA GLN A 145 13.09 -25.19 16.52
C GLN A 145 13.63 -25.93 15.29
N GLU A 146 12.76 -26.48 14.47
CA GLU A 146 13.13 -27.14 13.22
C GLU A 146 13.39 -26.16 12.07
N SER A 147 14.07 -26.65 11.02
CA SER A 147 14.16 -25.92 9.75
C SER A 147 12.79 -25.86 9.08
N SER A 148 12.55 -24.88 8.19
CA SER A 148 11.28 -24.80 7.44
C SER A 148 10.96 -26.07 6.65
N PHE A 149 11.98 -26.85 6.25
CA PHE A 149 11.81 -28.12 5.53
C PHE A 149 11.39 -29.28 6.44
N ASN A 150 11.82 -29.27 7.71
CA ASN A 150 11.52 -30.31 8.68
C ASN A 150 10.39 -29.94 9.64
N ALA A 151 9.96 -28.67 9.66
CA ALA A 151 8.97 -28.15 10.59
C ALA A 151 7.69 -28.98 10.60
N ALA A 152 7.23 -29.46 9.43
CA ALA A 152 6.06 -30.31 9.29
C ALA A 152 6.14 -31.59 10.13
N LYS A 153 7.32 -32.19 10.30
CA LYS A 153 7.54 -33.41 11.10
C LYS A 153 7.42 -33.15 12.60
N ALA A 154 7.61 -31.91 13.03
CA ALA A 154 7.59 -31.50 14.42
C ALA A 154 6.25 -30.88 14.85
N ILE A 155 5.28 -30.76 13.93
CA ILE A 155 3.93 -30.29 14.27
C ILE A 155 3.22 -31.37 15.10
N ARG A 156 2.83 -31.01 16.33
CA ARG A 156 2.11 -31.91 17.25
C ARG A 156 0.59 -31.81 17.16
N THR A 157 0.08 -30.71 16.62
CA THR A 157 -1.35 -30.47 16.42
C THR A 157 -1.72 -30.91 15.01
N PRO A 158 -2.72 -31.78 14.80
CA PRO A 158 -3.13 -32.15 13.46
C PRO A 158 -3.51 -30.90 12.68
N VAL A 159 -2.85 -30.69 11.55
CA VAL A 159 -3.23 -29.67 10.58
C VAL A 159 -4.51 -30.18 9.93
N ASP A 160 -5.54 -29.34 9.81
CA ASP A 160 -6.79 -29.69 9.12
C ASP A 160 -6.43 -30.33 7.76
N GLU A 161 -6.97 -31.51 7.44
CA GLU A 161 -6.62 -32.32 6.25
C GLU A 161 -6.80 -31.56 4.92
N ARG A 162 -7.48 -30.41 4.96
CA ARG A 162 -7.67 -29.49 3.83
C ARG A 162 -6.47 -28.55 3.58
N MET A 163 -5.46 -28.58 4.43
CA MET A 163 -4.24 -27.79 4.29
C MET A 163 -3.17 -28.67 3.65
N ASP A 164 -2.83 -28.36 2.39
CA ASP A 164 -1.74 -29.01 1.64
C ASP A 164 -0.40 -28.81 2.39
N PRO A 165 0.41 -29.86 2.63
CA PRO A 165 1.71 -29.75 3.31
C PRO A 165 2.74 -28.81 2.67
#